data_AF-A0A4U1JF97-F1
#
_entry.id   AF-A0A4U1JF97-F1
#
_cell.length_a   1.000
_cell.length_b   1.000
_cell.length_c   1.000
_cell.angle_alpha   90.00
_cell.angle_beta   90.00
_cell.angle_gamma   90.00
#
_symmetry.space_group_name_H-M   'P 1'
#
loop_
_entity.id
_entity.type
_entity.pdbx_description
1 polymer ?
#
loop_
_entity_poly.entity_id
_entity_poly.type
_entity_poly.pdbx_seq_one_letter_code
_entity_poly.pdbx_strand_id
1 'polypeptide(L)'
;MTTEDERIECIFQDFAEVSGALLVKSLKRTRSFAEAVDDYCRLEAEFVARMGDSEFGVLETRRRIAEDIIRLTESKHPPFQTCRDAWNARVLLGFTDIDIECRMTWFFAECCRYDENPEEGLAVLMPLIAELERGLEEARATQSDTDFYEYHLEPLRKLRDVLLAQQRGEQIPGKRTRRIDEEDQTP
;
A
#
# COMPACT_ATOMS: atom_id res chain seq x y z
N MET A 1 17.10 26.80 -9.36
CA MET A 1 17.45 25.38 -9.16
C MET A 1 18.93 25.31 -8.95
N THR A 2 19.38 24.72 -7.85
CA THR A 2 20.81 24.51 -7.58
C THR A 2 21.27 23.23 -8.29
N THR A 3 22.58 23.07 -8.51
CA THR A 3 23.17 21.85 -9.08
C THR A 3 22.91 20.61 -8.21
N GLU A 4 22.61 20.79 -6.94
CA GLU A 4 22.24 19.72 -6.01
C GLU A 4 20.78 19.28 -6.18
N ASP A 5 19.85 20.22 -6.40
CA ASP A 5 18.45 19.91 -6.70
C ASP A 5 18.33 19.10 -7.99
N GLU A 6 19.05 19.54 -9.04
CA GLU A 6 19.12 18.84 -10.34
C GLU A 6 19.69 17.43 -10.19
N ARG A 7 20.72 17.26 -9.34
CA ARG A 7 21.30 15.94 -9.05
C ARG A 7 20.30 15.02 -8.35
N ILE A 8 19.60 15.53 -7.33
CA ILE A 8 18.59 14.76 -6.59
C ILE A 8 17.45 14.34 -7.52
N GLU A 9 17.00 15.24 -8.40
CA GLU A 9 15.96 14.95 -9.39
C GLU A 9 16.39 13.85 -10.37
N CYS A 10 17.62 13.91 -10.89
CA CYS A 10 18.16 12.83 -11.73
C CYS A 10 18.21 11.48 -10.99
N ILE A 11 18.62 11.46 -9.72
CA ILE A 11 18.63 10.23 -8.92
C ILE A 11 17.21 9.69 -8.72
N PHE A 12 16.22 10.56 -8.50
CA PHE A 12 14.82 10.13 -8.38
C PHE A 12 14.25 9.59 -9.68
N GLN A 13 14.62 10.16 -10.82
CA GLN A 13 14.20 9.65 -12.12
C GLN A 13 14.76 8.23 -12.34
N ASP A 14 16.06 8.04 -12.14
CA ASP A 14 16.70 6.73 -12.22
C ASP A 14 16.03 5.72 -11.27
N PHE A 15 15.74 6.16 -10.04
CA PHE A 15 15.05 5.34 -9.05
C PHE A 15 13.68 4.91 -9.54
N ALA A 16 12.87 5.83 -10.06
CA ALA A 16 11.52 5.55 -10.53
C ALA A 16 11.52 4.54 -11.67
N GLU A 17 12.46 4.67 -12.61
CA GLU A 17 12.61 3.73 -13.73
C GLU A 17 12.99 2.32 -13.26
N VAL A 18 14.00 2.22 -12.38
CA VAL A 18 14.47 0.93 -11.87
C VAL A 18 13.43 0.28 -10.95
N SER A 19 12.79 1.04 -10.05
CA SER A 19 11.75 0.55 -9.15
C SER A 19 10.53 0.05 -9.94
N GLY A 20 10.10 0.81 -10.96
CA GLY A 20 9.01 0.39 -11.83
C GLY A 20 9.31 -0.91 -12.59
N ALA A 21 10.52 -1.05 -13.13
CA ALA A 21 10.95 -2.29 -13.78
C ALA A 21 11.02 -3.47 -12.79
N LEU A 22 11.50 -3.21 -11.57
CA LEU A 22 11.55 -4.21 -10.51
C LEU A 22 10.15 -4.66 -10.09
N LEU A 23 9.19 -3.74 -9.95
CA LEU A 23 7.82 -4.06 -9.62
C LEU A 23 7.20 -5.02 -10.64
N VAL A 24 7.33 -4.71 -11.93
CA VAL A 24 6.85 -5.57 -13.03
C VAL A 24 7.50 -6.95 -12.96
N LYS A 25 8.79 -7.03 -12.67
CA LYS A 25 9.51 -8.30 -12.49
C LYS A 25 9.00 -9.07 -11.27
N SER A 26 8.73 -8.39 -10.16
CA SER A 26 8.26 -8.97 -8.89
C SER A 26 6.85 -9.52 -8.99
N LEU A 27 5.98 -8.90 -9.80
CA LEU A 27 4.61 -9.38 -10.04
C LEU A 27 4.53 -10.71 -10.81
N LYS A 28 5.63 -11.19 -11.41
CA LYS A 28 5.65 -12.50 -12.10
C LYS A 28 5.31 -13.63 -11.12
N ARG A 29 4.39 -14.53 -11.50
CA ARG A 29 3.93 -15.65 -10.65
C ARG A 29 5.06 -16.55 -10.14
N THR A 30 6.14 -16.71 -10.90
CA THR A 30 7.29 -17.55 -10.55
C THR A 30 8.17 -16.95 -9.45
N ARG A 31 7.92 -15.70 -9.04
CA ARG A 31 8.70 -14.99 -8.03
C ARG A 31 7.93 -14.98 -6.72
N SER A 32 8.60 -15.35 -5.64
CA SER A 32 8.06 -15.28 -4.28
C SER A 32 8.04 -13.84 -3.76
N PHE A 33 7.27 -13.60 -2.71
CA PHE A 33 7.28 -12.31 -1.99
C PHE A 33 8.66 -12.03 -1.38
N ALA A 34 9.29 -13.03 -0.75
CA ALA A 34 10.59 -12.87 -0.10
C ALA A 34 11.70 -12.46 -1.08
N GLU A 35 11.75 -13.08 -2.26
CA GLU A 35 12.71 -12.67 -3.31
C GLU A 35 12.50 -11.22 -3.77
N ALA A 36 11.24 -10.77 -3.84
CA ALA A 36 10.93 -9.41 -4.24
C ALA A 36 11.35 -8.40 -3.15
N VAL A 37 11.06 -8.68 -1.88
CA VAL A 37 11.51 -7.85 -0.75
C VAL A 37 13.03 -7.75 -0.72
N ASP A 38 13.75 -8.87 -0.91
CA ASP A 38 15.21 -8.88 -0.99
C ASP A 38 15.76 -7.98 -2.11
N ASP A 39 15.13 -8.01 -3.30
CA ASP A 39 15.49 -7.12 -4.40
C ASP A 39 15.24 -5.65 -4.03
N TYR A 40 14.11 -5.35 -3.37
CA TYR A 40 13.77 -4.00 -2.92
C TYR A 40 14.69 -3.48 -1.82
N CYS A 41 15.10 -4.32 -0.85
CA CYS A 41 16.07 -3.93 0.17
C CYS A 41 17.44 -3.60 -0.43
N ARG A 42 17.87 -4.34 -1.47
CA ARG A 42 19.09 -4.01 -2.22
C ARG A 42 18.96 -2.67 -2.96
N LEU A 43 17.81 -2.44 -3.60
CA LEU A 43 17.52 -1.20 -4.30
C LEU A 43 17.49 0.00 -3.33
N GLU A 44 16.86 -0.16 -2.16
CA GLU A 44 16.85 0.86 -1.11
C GLU A 44 18.27 1.22 -0.69
N ALA A 45 19.12 0.23 -0.37
CA ALA A 45 20.48 0.47 0.07
C ALA A 45 21.32 1.23 -0.98
N GLU A 46 21.17 0.88 -2.27
CA GLU A 46 21.83 1.58 -3.37
C GLU A 46 21.40 3.05 -3.44
N PHE A 47 20.09 3.30 -3.49
CA PHE A 47 19.58 4.65 -3.73
C PHE A 47 19.69 5.55 -2.50
N VAL A 48 19.56 5.00 -1.29
CA VAL A 48 19.88 5.72 -0.04
C VAL A 48 21.35 6.16 -0.03
N ALA A 49 22.28 5.31 -0.46
CA ALA A 49 23.69 5.69 -0.56
C ALA A 49 23.93 6.79 -1.61
N ARG A 50 23.21 6.75 -2.75
CA ARG A 50 23.29 7.76 -3.81
C ARG A 50 22.72 9.12 -3.39
N MET A 51 21.69 9.13 -2.53
CA MET A 51 21.10 10.36 -2.00
C MET A 51 22.04 11.13 -1.07
N GLY A 52 23.07 10.47 -0.53
CA GLY A 52 24.06 11.10 0.35
C GLY A 52 23.41 11.71 1.59
N ASP A 53 23.71 12.98 1.87
CA ASP A 53 23.22 13.69 3.05
C ASP A 53 21.80 14.30 2.86
N SER A 54 21.13 14.02 1.74
CA SER A 54 19.77 14.50 1.51
C SER A 54 18.77 13.72 2.38
N GLU A 55 18.42 14.27 3.55
CA GLU A 55 17.42 13.67 4.45
C GLU A 55 16.09 13.42 3.74
N PHE A 56 15.64 14.39 2.95
CA PHE A 56 14.43 14.25 2.13
C PHE A 56 14.57 13.12 1.10
N GLY A 57 15.69 13.09 0.37
CA GLY A 57 15.98 12.07 -0.63
C GLY A 57 15.91 10.65 -0.04
N VAL A 58 16.60 10.46 1.09
CA VAL A 58 16.65 9.18 1.81
C VAL A 58 15.26 8.76 2.30
N LEU A 59 14.50 9.68 2.91
CA LEU A 59 13.17 9.38 3.43
C LEU A 59 12.18 9.02 2.31
N GLU A 60 12.20 9.77 1.22
CA GLU A 60 11.31 9.53 0.08
C GLU A 60 11.63 8.23 -0.66
N THR A 61 12.91 7.90 -0.83
CA THR A 61 13.32 6.58 -1.35
C THR A 61 12.74 5.45 -0.50
N ARG A 62 12.85 5.55 0.84
CA ARG A 62 12.29 4.55 1.76
C ARG A 62 10.78 4.42 1.66
N ARG A 63 10.06 5.54 1.55
CA ARG A 63 8.60 5.54 1.39
C ARG A 63 8.18 4.79 0.13
N ARG A 64 8.79 5.11 -1.02
CA ARG A 64 8.45 4.46 -2.30
C ARG A 64 8.75 2.96 -2.29
N ILE A 65 9.86 2.55 -1.67
CA ILE A 65 10.17 1.13 -1.48
C ILE A 65 9.10 0.45 -0.61
N ALA A 66 8.73 1.07 0.51
CA ALA A 66 7.69 0.52 1.39
C ALA A 66 6.31 0.43 0.69
N GLU A 67 5.98 1.39 -0.17
CA GLU A 67 4.76 1.35 -1.00
C GLU A 67 4.74 0.18 -1.97
N ASP A 68 5.86 -0.03 -2.69
CA ASP A 68 6.00 -1.15 -3.61
C ASP A 68 5.89 -2.50 -2.87
N ILE A 69 6.50 -2.62 -1.68
CA ILE A 69 6.41 -3.83 -0.84
C ILE A 69 4.97 -4.09 -0.41
N ILE A 70 4.24 -3.07 0.08
CA ILE A 70 2.82 -3.22 0.45
C ILE A 70 1.99 -3.61 -0.76
N ARG A 71 2.19 -2.98 -1.92
CA ARG A 71 1.46 -3.34 -3.13
C ARG A 71 1.65 -4.82 -3.51
N LEU A 72 2.82 -5.38 -3.26
CA LEU A 72 3.08 -6.79 -3.55
C LEU A 72 2.30 -7.76 -2.65
N THR A 73 1.87 -7.35 -1.45
CA THR A 73 1.15 -8.24 -0.52
C THR A 73 -0.18 -8.70 -1.10
N GLU A 74 -0.88 -7.83 -1.85
CA GLU A 74 -2.14 -8.16 -2.53
C GLU A 74 -1.93 -9.27 -3.58
N SER A 75 -0.82 -9.24 -4.32
CA SER A 75 -0.58 -10.19 -5.42
C SER A 75 0.08 -11.50 -4.98
N LYS A 76 0.82 -11.47 -3.88
CA LYS A 76 1.65 -12.59 -3.42
C LYS A 76 1.11 -13.29 -2.19
N HIS A 77 0.15 -12.67 -1.50
CA HIS A 77 -0.47 -13.20 -0.28
C HIS A 77 0.56 -13.78 0.71
N PRO A 78 1.61 -13.01 1.11
CA PRO A 78 2.54 -13.47 2.13
C PRO A 78 1.80 -13.74 3.44
N PRO A 79 2.39 -14.45 4.42
CA PRO A 79 1.78 -14.63 5.72
C PRO A 79 1.32 -13.29 6.33
N PHE A 80 0.17 -13.29 7.02
CA PHE A 80 -0.43 -12.06 7.53
C PHE A 80 0.53 -11.17 8.31
N GLN A 81 1.34 -11.78 9.19
CA GLN A 81 2.33 -11.05 9.99
C GLN A 81 3.31 -10.25 9.11
N THR A 82 3.72 -10.80 7.96
CA THR A 82 4.57 -10.08 7.00
C THR A 82 3.84 -8.90 6.36
N CYS A 83 2.55 -9.02 6.05
CA CYS A 83 1.76 -7.88 5.57
C CYS A 83 1.62 -6.79 6.65
N ARG A 84 1.41 -7.19 7.91
CA ARG A 84 1.37 -6.28 9.07
C ARG A 84 2.70 -5.57 9.30
N ASP A 85 3.82 -6.28 9.19
CA ASP A 85 5.14 -5.69 9.36
C ASP A 85 5.44 -4.66 8.26
N ALA A 86 5.09 -4.96 7.01
CA ALA A 86 5.21 -4.03 5.89
C ALA A 86 4.34 -2.77 6.09
N TRP A 87 3.09 -2.94 6.55
CA TRP A 87 2.21 -1.83 6.89
C TRP A 87 2.79 -0.94 7.99
N ASN A 88 3.25 -1.52 9.09
CA ASN A 88 3.83 -0.77 10.21
C ASN A 88 5.08 0.02 9.79
N ALA A 89 5.94 -0.58 8.94
CA ALA A 89 7.09 0.11 8.38
C ALA A 89 6.67 1.33 7.55
N ARG A 90 5.61 1.20 6.73
CA ARG A 90 5.08 2.32 5.95
C ARG A 90 4.47 3.43 6.80
N VAL A 91 3.71 3.07 7.84
CA VAL A 91 3.11 4.04 8.77
C VAL A 91 4.20 4.82 9.51
N LEU A 92 5.27 4.14 9.94
CA LEU A 92 6.40 4.79 10.62
C LEU A 92 7.10 5.84 9.74
N LEU A 93 7.15 5.60 8.43
CA LEU A 93 7.72 6.56 7.46
C LEU A 93 6.76 7.73 7.16
N GLY A 94 5.47 7.60 7.48
CA GLY A 94 4.42 8.60 7.24
C GLY A 94 4.08 8.77 5.76
N PHE A 95 2.85 9.19 5.45
CA PHE A 95 2.37 9.37 4.08
C PHE A 95 2.75 10.75 3.52
N THR A 96 3.07 10.81 2.22
CA THR A 96 3.40 12.08 1.53
C THR A 96 2.14 12.90 1.28
N ASP A 97 1.04 12.21 1.02
CA ASP A 97 -0.26 12.77 0.70
C ASP A 97 -1.35 11.73 0.96
N ILE A 98 -2.59 12.20 0.93
CA ILE A 98 -3.79 11.43 1.22
C ILE A 98 -4.12 10.38 0.12
N ASP A 99 -3.71 10.58 -1.13
CA ASP A 99 -3.90 9.59 -2.22
C ASP A 99 -3.08 8.33 -1.93
N ILE A 100 -1.82 8.51 -1.55
CA ILE A 100 -0.92 7.44 -1.15
C ILE A 100 -1.47 6.73 0.09
N GLU A 101 -1.92 7.47 1.11
CA GLU A 101 -2.55 6.89 2.31
C GLU A 101 -3.77 6.04 1.96
N CYS A 102 -4.65 6.53 1.07
CA CYS A 102 -5.82 5.79 0.58
C CYS A 102 -5.42 4.47 -0.08
N ARG A 103 -4.45 4.51 -1.00
CA ARG A 103 -4.00 3.30 -1.71
C ARG A 103 -3.34 2.30 -0.78
N MET A 104 -2.44 2.76 0.10
CA MET A 104 -1.72 1.86 1.02
C MET A 104 -2.66 1.24 2.05
N THR A 105 -3.61 2.02 2.58
CA THR A 105 -4.64 1.50 3.50
C THR A 105 -5.52 0.48 2.81
N TRP A 106 -5.89 0.70 1.55
CA TRP A 106 -6.66 -0.27 0.78
C TRP A 106 -5.92 -1.61 0.62
N PHE A 107 -4.64 -1.60 0.23
CA PHE A 107 -3.85 -2.84 0.09
C PHE A 107 -3.73 -3.60 1.41
N PHE A 108 -3.44 -2.90 2.52
CA PHE A 108 -3.35 -3.56 3.83
C PHE A 108 -4.70 -4.11 4.30
N ALA A 109 -5.79 -3.38 4.07
CA ALA A 109 -7.13 -3.86 4.42
C ALA A 109 -7.58 -5.04 3.54
N GLU A 110 -7.15 -5.13 2.28
CA GLU A 110 -7.35 -6.32 1.44
C GLU A 110 -6.54 -7.53 1.95
N CYS A 111 -5.30 -7.35 2.47
CA CYS A 111 -4.61 -8.41 3.22
C CYS A 111 -5.47 -8.88 4.40
N CYS A 112 -5.94 -7.96 5.24
CA CYS A 112 -6.75 -8.27 6.41
C CYS A 112 -8.00 -9.06 6.01
N ARG A 113 -8.65 -8.68 4.90
CA ARG A 113 -9.80 -9.41 4.35
C ARG A 113 -9.42 -10.83 3.93
N TYR A 114 -8.34 -10.98 3.19
CA TYR A 114 -7.89 -12.28 2.67
C TYR A 114 -7.50 -13.24 3.80
N ASP A 115 -6.82 -12.73 4.82
CA ASP A 115 -6.40 -13.45 6.02
C ASP A 115 -7.48 -13.57 7.09
N GLU A 116 -8.70 -13.11 6.83
CA GLU A 116 -9.85 -13.18 7.77
C GLU A 116 -9.58 -12.47 9.12
N ASN A 117 -8.86 -11.35 9.09
CA ASN A 117 -8.57 -10.47 10.24
C ASN A 117 -9.33 -9.13 10.13
N PRO A 118 -10.68 -9.12 10.21
CA PRO A 118 -11.47 -7.94 9.89
C PRO A 118 -11.27 -6.76 10.85
N GLU A 119 -10.97 -7.02 12.12
CA GLU A 119 -10.80 -5.96 13.14
C GLU A 119 -9.63 -5.03 12.80
N GLU A 120 -8.50 -5.56 12.35
CA GLU A 120 -7.33 -4.77 11.98
C GLU A 120 -7.57 -3.97 10.69
N GLY A 121 -8.23 -4.57 9.70
CA GLY A 121 -8.60 -3.87 8.48
C GLY A 121 -9.56 -2.71 8.75
N LEU A 122 -10.55 -2.91 9.63
CA LEU A 122 -11.49 -1.87 10.02
C LEU A 122 -10.83 -0.76 10.85
N ALA A 123 -9.88 -1.10 11.73
CA ALA A 123 -9.17 -0.15 12.56
C ALA A 123 -8.41 0.91 11.75
N VAL A 124 -7.87 0.54 10.58
CA VAL A 124 -7.19 1.48 9.67
C VAL A 124 -8.16 2.18 8.71
N LEU A 125 -9.20 1.48 8.23
CA LEU A 125 -10.11 2.03 7.23
C LEU A 125 -11.09 3.06 7.81
N MET A 126 -11.63 2.80 8.99
CA MET A 126 -12.71 3.63 9.55
C MET A 126 -12.28 5.09 9.78
N PRO A 127 -11.11 5.38 10.39
CA PRO A 127 -10.65 6.76 10.53
C PRO A 127 -10.45 7.45 9.19
N LEU A 128 -9.83 6.76 8.23
CA LEU A 128 -9.56 7.31 6.90
C LEU A 128 -10.85 7.62 6.12
N ILE A 129 -11.83 6.71 6.16
CA ILE A 129 -13.13 6.95 5.53
C ILE A 129 -13.81 8.17 6.16
N ALA A 130 -13.80 8.31 7.48
CA ALA A 130 -14.41 9.45 8.15
C ALA A 130 -13.71 10.78 7.78
N GLU A 131 -12.39 10.77 7.62
CA GLU A 131 -11.63 11.93 7.14
C GLU A 131 -12.00 12.32 5.71
N LEU A 132 -12.05 11.35 4.80
CA LEU A 132 -12.44 11.57 3.40
C LEU A 132 -13.90 12.02 3.28
N GLU A 133 -14.80 11.49 4.11
CA GLU A 133 -16.21 11.92 4.15
C GLU A 133 -16.34 13.38 4.59
N ARG A 134 -15.55 13.79 5.59
CA ARG A 134 -15.48 15.18 6.01
C ARG A 134 -14.92 16.09 4.92
N GLY A 135 -13.85 15.66 4.24
CA GLY A 135 -13.26 16.42 3.14
C GLY A 135 -14.21 16.56 1.94
N LEU A 136 -14.98 15.51 1.63
CA LEU A 136 -16.02 15.55 0.60
C LEU A 136 -17.12 16.56 0.95
N GLU A 137 -17.59 16.57 2.21
CA GLU A 137 -18.61 17.51 2.64
C GLU A 137 -18.10 18.96 2.58
N GLU A 138 -16.86 19.21 2.98
CA GLU A 138 -16.23 20.52 2.85
C GLU A 138 -16.10 20.95 1.38
N ALA A 139 -15.62 20.07 0.50
CA ALA A 139 -15.52 20.35 -0.93
C ALA A 139 -16.88 20.67 -1.56
N ARG A 140 -17.94 19.96 -1.16
CA ARG A 140 -19.32 20.25 -1.59
C ARG A 140 -19.79 21.62 -1.09
N ALA A 141 -19.52 21.96 0.17
CA ALA A 141 -19.89 23.25 0.74
C ALA A 141 -19.18 24.42 0.06
N THR A 142 -17.92 24.24 -0.35
CA THR A 142 -17.12 25.26 -1.04
C THR A 142 -17.26 25.22 -2.57
N GLN A 143 -18.10 24.34 -3.13
CA GLN A 143 -18.23 24.11 -4.59
C GLN A 143 -16.87 23.82 -5.26
N SER A 144 -16.00 23.14 -4.55
CA SER A 144 -14.71 22.65 -5.05
C SER A 144 -14.85 21.27 -5.69
N ASP A 145 -13.78 20.81 -6.33
CA ASP A 145 -13.73 19.49 -6.96
C ASP A 145 -13.92 18.37 -5.91
N THR A 146 -14.85 17.46 -6.20
CA THR A 146 -15.20 16.32 -5.35
C THR A 146 -14.67 14.99 -5.90
N ASP A 147 -14.17 14.96 -7.13
CA ASP A 147 -13.82 13.74 -7.86
C ASP A 147 -12.78 12.91 -7.09
N PHE A 148 -11.79 13.58 -6.49
CA PHE A 148 -10.78 12.94 -5.63
C PHE A 148 -11.41 12.10 -4.51
N TYR A 149 -12.31 12.69 -3.73
CA TYR A 149 -12.92 12.01 -2.59
C TYR A 149 -13.85 10.90 -3.04
N GLU A 150 -14.65 11.13 -4.07
CA GLU A 150 -15.59 10.13 -4.58
C GLU A 150 -14.85 8.91 -5.16
N TYR A 151 -13.75 9.14 -5.88
CA TYR A 151 -12.87 8.09 -6.40
C TYR A 151 -12.31 7.17 -5.31
N HIS A 152 -11.83 7.72 -4.19
CA HIS A 152 -11.27 6.91 -3.10
C HIS A 152 -12.32 6.33 -2.15
N LEU A 153 -13.41 7.05 -1.89
CA LEU A 153 -14.44 6.61 -0.94
C LEU A 153 -15.18 5.36 -1.42
N GLU A 154 -15.45 5.23 -2.73
CA GLU A 154 -16.17 4.08 -3.27
C GLU A 154 -15.46 2.73 -2.94
N PRO A 155 -14.20 2.50 -3.34
CA PRO A 155 -13.52 1.23 -3.06
C PRO A 155 -13.30 1.01 -1.56
N LEU A 156 -13.00 2.06 -0.78
CA LEU A 156 -12.78 1.94 0.67
C LEU A 156 -14.06 1.55 1.42
N ARG A 157 -15.20 2.17 1.09
CA ARG A 157 -16.50 1.80 1.69
C ARG A 157 -16.90 0.37 1.33
N LYS A 158 -16.70 -0.03 0.08
CA LYS A 158 -16.97 -1.42 -0.35
C LYS A 158 -16.13 -2.42 0.45
N LEU A 159 -14.85 -2.12 0.68
CA LEU A 159 -13.98 -2.98 1.48
C LEU A 159 -14.37 -2.98 2.97
N ARG A 160 -14.74 -1.82 3.53
CA ARG A 160 -15.29 -1.72 4.89
C ARG A 160 -16.52 -2.61 5.05
N ASP A 161 -17.46 -2.56 4.12
CA ASP A 161 -18.72 -3.33 4.21
C ASP A 161 -18.45 -4.85 4.16
N VAL A 162 -17.48 -5.25 3.33
CA VAL A 162 -16.96 -6.62 3.28
C VAL A 162 -16.32 -7.03 4.61
N LEU A 163 -15.45 -6.21 5.19
CA LEU A 163 -14.81 -6.52 6.48
C LEU A 163 -15.83 -6.58 7.63
N LEU A 164 -16.84 -5.68 7.63
CA LEU A 164 -17.95 -5.73 8.59
C LEU A 164 -18.77 -7.01 8.44
N ALA A 165 -19.00 -7.48 7.21
CA ALA A 165 -19.65 -8.77 6.97
C ALA A 165 -18.82 -9.94 7.51
N GLN A 166 -17.50 -9.96 7.23
CA GLN A 166 -16.60 -10.97 7.81
C GLN A 166 -16.60 -10.94 9.33
N GLN A 167 -16.60 -9.76 9.95
CA GLN A 167 -16.66 -9.60 11.41
C GLN A 167 -17.95 -10.21 12.01
N ARG A 168 -19.06 -10.18 11.27
CA ARG A 168 -20.32 -10.85 11.64
C ARG A 168 -20.33 -12.36 11.35
N GLY A 169 -19.25 -12.91 10.78
CA GLY A 169 -19.15 -14.30 10.38
C GLY A 169 -19.86 -14.63 9.06
N GLU A 170 -20.21 -13.61 8.26
CA GLU A 170 -20.85 -13.81 6.97
C GLU A 170 -19.84 -14.29 5.92
N GLN A 171 -20.20 -15.31 5.15
CA GLN A 171 -19.44 -15.69 3.97
C GLN A 171 -19.66 -14.67 2.85
N ILE A 172 -18.59 -14.27 2.17
CA ILE A 172 -18.65 -13.28 1.09
C ILE A 172 -18.52 -13.99 -0.25
N PRO A 173 -19.61 -14.13 -1.02
CA PRO A 173 -19.58 -14.88 -2.27
C PRO A 173 -18.54 -14.33 -3.25
N GLY A 174 -17.79 -15.23 -3.89
CA GLY A 174 -16.81 -14.89 -4.92
C GLY A 174 -15.51 -14.24 -4.41
N LYS A 175 -15.31 -14.13 -3.09
CA LYS A 175 -14.05 -13.65 -2.50
C LYS A 175 -13.24 -14.83 -1.95
N ARG A 176 -12.02 -14.99 -2.47
CA ARG A 176 -11.05 -15.97 -1.92
C ARG A 176 -10.51 -15.48 -0.58
N THR A 177 -10.26 -16.42 0.31
CA THR A 177 -9.57 -16.24 1.60
C THR A 177 -8.41 -17.23 1.67
N ARG A 178 -7.45 -16.99 2.58
CA ARG A 178 -6.33 -17.92 2.77
C ARG A 178 -6.81 -19.33 3.07
N ARG A 179 -7.83 -19.47 3.94
CA ARG A 179 -8.45 -20.75 4.28
C ARG A 179 -8.94 -21.51 3.04
N ILE A 180 -9.67 -20.84 2.14
CA ILE A 180 -10.14 -21.47 0.89
C ILE A 180 -8.96 -21.91 0.01
N ASP A 181 -7.92 -21.08 -0.09
CA ASP A 181 -6.74 -21.38 -0.91
C ASP A 181 -5.92 -22.54 -0.36
N GLU A 182 -5.85 -22.69 0.96
CA GLU A 182 -5.18 -23.80 1.64
C GLU A 182 -5.99 -25.10 1.56
N GLU A 183 -7.33 -25.02 1.66
CA GLU A 183 -8.24 -26.14 1.45
C GLU A 183 -8.13 -26.70 0.01
N ASP A 184 -8.07 -25.83 -1.00
CA ASP A 184 -7.89 -26.19 -2.41
C ASP A 184 -6.51 -26.85 -2.70
N GLN A 185 -5.52 -26.66 -1.83
CA GLN A 185 -4.16 -27.19 -1.98
C GLN A 185 -3.94 -28.54 -1.27
N THR A 186 -4.95 -29.03 -0.54
CA THR A 186 -4.88 -30.31 0.17
C THR A 186 -5.38 -31.44 -0.77
N PRO A 187 -4.56 -32.48 -1.07
CA PRO A 187 -4.90 -33.52 -2.04
C PRO A 187 -6.00 -34.48 -1.60
#